data_AF-A0A953GV22-F1
#
_entry.id   AF-A0A953GV22-F1
#
_cell.length_a   1.000
_cell.length_b   1.000
_cell.length_c   1.000
_cell.angle_alpha   90.00
_cell.angle_beta   90.00
_cell.angle_gamma   90.00
#
_symmetry.space_group_name_H-M   'P 1'
#
loop_
_entity.id
_entity.type
_entity.pdbx_description
1 polymer ?
#
loop_
_entity_poly.entity_id
_entity_poly.type
_entity_poly.pdbx_seq_one_letter_code
_entity_poly.pdbx_strand_id
1 'polypeptide(L)'
;MPVARVLTLLGLALALGACDATPTAGPLPPLVQAPTVGAPAGPSVGGATTPSAQVQARIDAANAAYRLGNFQQALSEAQEGIKLDPRNAEIQYLAANAYNQLGGMSSDTASRNNLFQSAIAAYLKTIELNPRKDEAMTNLATVYYQLGQLDEAQKRAEQALTISPNDVTTHYVLGTVHLQRSTGTSGAATDAAAREFEAVIKLDPRFPAAYIGLSTVYLFRNDAANALTNAQKGVELLSGNADAFSLWALAQAQCKAADVANGSRTLTRILSMNVPDARFRAEVQKLQTTCK
;
A
#
# COMPACT_ATOMS: atom_id res chain seq x y z
N MET A 1 -42.41 -18.93 21.44
CA MET A 1 -42.13 -17.48 21.43
C MET A 1 -40.82 -17.24 22.15
N PRO A 2 -39.68 -17.06 21.45
CA PRO A 2 -38.45 -16.67 22.11
C PRO A 2 -37.86 -15.35 21.58
N VAL A 3 -36.88 -14.86 22.35
CA VAL A 3 -35.84 -13.86 22.06
C VAL A 3 -36.18 -12.39 22.38
N ALA A 4 -35.70 -11.95 23.54
CA ALA A 4 -35.22 -10.57 23.74
C ALA A 4 -34.13 -10.54 24.83
N ARG A 5 -33.00 -9.93 24.48
CA ARG A 5 -31.97 -9.30 25.34
C ARG A 5 -30.78 -10.16 25.81
N VAL A 6 -29.82 -10.31 24.90
CA VAL A 6 -28.37 -10.20 25.20
C VAL A 6 -27.84 -9.14 24.22
N LEU A 7 -27.36 -8.01 24.74
CA LEU A 7 -26.88 -6.87 23.95
C LEU A 7 -25.57 -6.38 24.58
N THR A 8 -24.50 -7.13 24.31
CA THR A 8 -23.10 -6.73 24.51
C THR A 8 -22.24 -7.76 23.78
N LEU A 9 -21.28 -7.30 22.98
CA LEU A 9 -20.38 -8.07 22.07
C LEU A 9 -20.88 -8.22 20.63
N LEU A 10 -20.96 -7.09 19.92
CA LEU A 10 -20.83 -7.03 18.45
C LEU A 10 -20.40 -5.62 18.07
N GLY A 11 -19.10 -5.43 17.90
CA GLY A 11 -18.47 -4.23 17.36
C GLY A 11 -17.49 -4.57 16.24
N LEU A 12 -17.71 -5.72 15.58
CA LEU A 12 -16.92 -6.23 14.48
C LEU A 12 -17.89 -6.79 13.44
N ALA A 13 -17.74 -6.36 12.19
CA ALA A 13 -18.58 -6.66 11.03
C ALA A 13 -19.94 -5.92 10.95
N LEU A 14 -19.89 -4.64 10.55
CA LEU A 14 -20.69 -4.06 9.46
C LEU A 14 -20.46 -2.54 9.41
N ALA A 15 -19.43 -2.13 8.66
CA ALA A 15 -19.34 -0.80 8.09
C ALA A 15 -18.86 -0.96 6.64
N LEU A 16 -19.71 -1.53 5.79
CA LEU A 16 -19.67 -1.22 4.36
C LEU A 16 -20.06 0.25 4.23
N GLY A 17 -19.06 1.09 3.96
CA GLY A 17 -19.25 2.52 3.81
C GLY A 17 -17.91 3.24 3.91
N ALA A 18 -17.13 3.11 2.83
CA ALA A 18 -15.90 3.85 2.53
C ALA A 18 -14.90 3.92 3.70
N CYS A 19 -13.88 3.06 3.65
CA CYS A 19 -12.62 3.37 4.31
C CYS A 19 -12.00 4.60 3.61
N ASP A 20 -12.45 5.79 4.00
CA ASP A 20 -11.69 7.04 3.83
C ASP A 20 -10.58 7.10 4.89
N ALA A 21 -9.68 6.13 4.78
CA ALA A 21 -8.43 6.02 5.52
C ALA A 21 -7.68 4.84 4.90
N THR A 22 -7.32 4.97 3.62
CA THR A 22 -6.15 4.22 3.17
C THR A 22 -5.00 4.68 4.06
N PRO A 23 -4.23 3.77 4.69
CA PRO A 23 -2.91 4.16 5.15
C PRO A 23 -2.23 4.73 3.91
N THR A 24 -1.88 6.01 3.95
CA THR A 24 -1.00 6.56 2.93
C THR A 24 0.25 5.71 3.06
N ALA A 25 0.45 4.79 2.11
CA ALA A 25 1.75 4.25 1.86
C ALA A 25 2.64 5.50 1.73
N GLY A 26 3.56 5.68 2.67
CA GLY A 26 4.64 6.63 2.47
C GLY A 26 5.23 6.41 1.07
N PRO A 27 5.84 7.43 0.46
CA PRO A 27 6.38 7.31 -0.89
C PRO A 27 7.13 5.99 -1.01
N LEU A 28 6.69 5.14 -1.95
CA LEU A 28 7.35 3.87 -2.23
C LEU A 28 8.86 4.14 -2.38
N PRO A 29 9.73 3.29 -1.84
CA PRO A 29 11.16 3.42 -2.12
C PRO A 29 11.35 3.49 -3.65
N PRO A 30 12.28 4.32 -4.14
CA PRO A 30 12.52 4.43 -5.57
C PRO A 30 12.80 3.04 -6.14
N LEU A 31 12.09 2.69 -7.23
CA LEU A 31 12.26 1.44 -7.95
C LEU A 31 13.75 1.20 -8.26
N VAL A 32 14.17 -0.05 -8.11
CA VAL A 32 15.53 -0.53 -8.41
C VAL A 32 15.96 -0.01 -9.78
N GLN A 33 17.09 0.68 -9.81
CA GLN A 33 17.66 1.25 -11.04
C GLN A 33 17.96 0.13 -12.04
N ALA A 34 17.42 0.24 -13.25
CA ALA A 34 17.91 -0.54 -14.38
C ALA A 34 19.35 -0.10 -14.71
N PRO A 35 20.26 -1.03 -15.08
CA PRO A 35 21.62 -0.67 -15.43
C PRO A 35 21.61 0.23 -16.67
N THR A 36 22.35 1.34 -16.59
CA THR A 36 22.56 2.26 -17.72
C THR A 36 23.32 1.53 -18.81
N VAL A 37 22.63 1.13 -19.87
CA VAL A 37 23.28 0.69 -21.10
C VAL A 37 23.82 1.93 -21.80
N GLY A 38 25.14 2.11 -21.76
CA GLY A 38 25.83 3.16 -22.50
C GLY A 38 25.63 2.96 -24.01
N ALA A 39 25.11 3.99 -24.68
CA ALA A 39 25.04 4.05 -26.13
C ALA A 39 26.36 4.58 -26.72
N PRO A 40 26.83 4.10 -27.88
CA PRO A 40 27.96 4.69 -28.57
C PRO A 40 27.53 5.96 -29.32
N ALA A 41 28.40 6.98 -29.31
CA ALA A 41 28.23 8.21 -30.05
C ALA A 41 28.56 8.02 -31.55
N GLY A 42 27.69 8.52 -32.42
CA GLY A 42 27.88 8.64 -33.88
C GLY A 42 26.88 9.66 -34.46
N PRO A 43 27.23 10.38 -35.54
CA PRO A 43 26.90 11.80 -35.69
C PRO A 43 25.49 12.10 -36.20
N SER A 44 25.02 13.28 -35.79
CA SER A 44 23.75 13.91 -36.15
C SER A 44 23.65 14.22 -37.65
N VAL A 45 22.56 13.77 -38.26
CA VAL A 45 22.04 14.32 -39.52
C VAL A 45 20.52 14.52 -39.33
N GLY A 46 20.03 15.71 -39.65
CA GLY A 46 18.63 16.10 -39.45
C GLY A 46 17.66 15.12 -40.10
N GLY A 47 16.60 14.73 -39.37
CA GLY A 47 15.61 13.78 -39.86
C GLY A 47 14.57 13.52 -38.78
N ALA A 48 13.31 13.38 -39.19
CA ALA A 48 12.21 13.04 -38.29
C ALA A 48 12.62 11.88 -37.37
N THR A 49 12.52 12.09 -36.06
CA THR A 49 12.78 11.03 -35.08
C THR A 49 11.85 9.86 -35.36
N THR A 50 12.39 8.64 -35.36
CA THR A 50 11.58 7.44 -35.61
C THR A 50 10.47 7.32 -34.55
N PRO A 51 9.32 6.70 -34.85
CA PRO A 51 8.27 6.48 -33.85
C PRO A 51 8.78 5.83 -32.56
N SER A 52 9.74 4.90 -32.68
CA SER A 52 10.43 4.28 -31.53
C SER A 52 11.22 5.30 -30.68
N ALA A 53 11.99 6.20 -31.30
CA ALA A 53 12.71 7.25 -30.57
C ALA A 53 11.76 8.27 -29.92
N GLN A 54 10.62 8.56 -30.56
CA GLN A 54 9.59 9.43 -29.97
C GLN A 54 8.92 8.78 -28.76
N VAL A 55 8.60 7.49 -28.82
CA VAL A 55 8.06 6.73 -27.68
C VAL A 55 9.06 6.71 -26.52
N GLN A 56 10.34 6.47 -26.80
CA GLN A 56 11.37 6.49 -25.75
C GLN A 56 11.48 7.86 -25.07
N ALA A 57 11.43 8.95 -25.83
CA ALA A 57 11.43 10.30 -25.25
C ALA A 57 10.21 10.52 -24.32
N ARG A 58 9.04 9.98 -24.67
CA ARG A 58 7.84 10.02 -23.82
C ARG A 58 7.99 9.17 -22.56
N ILE A 59 8.59 7.99 -22.66
CA ILE A 59 8.93 7.13 -21.50
C ILE A 59 9.85 7.89 -20.53
N ASP A 60 10.90 8.52 -21.05
CA ASP A 60 11.88 9.23 -20.23
C ASP A 60 11.25 10.45 -19.54
N ALA A 61 10.42 11.21 -20.27
CA ALA A 61 9.68 12.35 -19.73
C ALA A 61 8.66 11.93 -18.66
N ALA A 62 7.89 10.87 -18.90
CA ALA A 62 6.93 10.33 -17.94
C ALA A 62 7.64 9.86 -16.65
N ASN A 63 8.76 9.14 -16.77
CA ASN A 63 9.57 8.72 -15.64
C ASN A 63 10.18 9.90 -14.86
N ALA A 64 10.67 10.92 -15.55
CA ALA A 64 11.17 12.13 -14.92
C ALA A 64 10.07 12.85 -14.13
N ALA A 65 8.89 13.06 -14.73
CA ALA A 65 7.74 13.65 -14.07
C ALA A 65 7.27 12.82 -12.87
N TYR A 66 7.23 11.50 -13.00
CA TYR A 66 6.83 10.59 -11.92
C TYR A 66 7.78 10.68 -10.72
N ARG A 67 9.10 10.71 -10.96
CA ARG A 67 10.12 10.87 -9.90
C ARG A 67 10.03 12.22 -9.18
N LEU A 68 9.54 13.25 -9.85
CA LEU A 68 9.29 14.57 -9.26
C LEU A 68 7.94 14.65 -8.53
N GLY A 69 7.12 13.60 -8.54
CA GLY A 69 5.77 13.60 -7.98
C GLY A 69 4.74 14.31 -8.86
N ASN A 70 5.11 14.72 -10.08
CA ASN A 70 4.22 15.40 -11.03
C ASN A 70 3.37 14.36 -11.79
N PHE A 71 2.50 13.63 -11.08
CA PHE A 71 1.76 12.50 -11.66
C PHE A 71 0.82 12.88 -12.80
N GLN A 72 0.28 14.10 -12.79
CA GLN A 72 -0.54 14.62 -13.89
C GLN A 72 0.29 14.76 -15.19
N GLN A 73 1.52 15.27 -15.06
CA GLN A 73 2.43 15.39 -16.19
C GLN A 73 2.91 14.02 -16.64
N ALA A 74 3.25 13.12 -15.71
CA ALA A 74 3.63 11.75 -16.02
C ALA A 74 2.54 11.03 -16.81
N LEU A 75 1.27 11.19 -16.41
CA LEU A 75 0.12 10.65 -17.13
C LEU A 75 -0.01 11.26 -18.53
N SER A 76 0.14 12.57 -18.67
CA SER A 76 0.07 13.25 -19.97
C SER A 76 1.15 12.74 -20.93
N GLU A 77 2.39 12.62 -20.48
CA GLU A 77 3.49 12.08 -21.31
C GLU A 77 3.26 10.62 -21.68
N ALA A 78 2.76 9.82 -20.73
CA ALA A 78 2.41 8.43 -20.99
C ALA A 78 1.30 8.30 -22.03
N GLN A 79 0.25 9.14 -21.98
CA GLN A 79 -0.82 9.15 -22.96
C GLN A 79 -0.34 9.54 -24.36
N GLU A 80 0.57 10.51 -24.48
CA GLU A 80 1.20 10.83 -25.76
C GLU A 80 2.05 9.68 -26.28
N GLY A 81 2.81 8.99 -25.41
CA GLY A 81 3.56 7.79 -25.80
C GLY A 81 2.66 6.63 -26.23
N ILE A 82 1.51 6.44 -25.57
CA ILE A 82 0.50 5.43 -25.95
C ILE A 82 -0.09 5.72 -27.34
N LYS A 83 -0.31 7.00 -27.70
CA LYS A 83 -0.77 7.36 -29.06
C LYS A 83 0.24 6.98 -30.13
N LEU A 84 1.54 7.04 -29.82
CA LEU A 84 2.62 6.70 -30.74
C LEU A 84 2.83 5.19 -30.87
N ASP A 85 2.80 4.46 -29.75
CA ASP A 85 2.86 3.00 -29.73
C ASP A 85 1.96 2.41 -28.63
N PRO A 86 0.71 2.03 -28.96
CA PRO A 86 -0.21 1.42 -28.01
C PRO A 86 0.23 0.05 -27.48
N ARG A 87 1.19 -0.62 -28.14
CA ARG A 87 1.66 -1.98 -27.80
C ARG A 87 2.96 -1.96 -26.99
N ASN A 88 3.47 -0.80 -26.64
CA ASN A 88 4.61 -0.69 -25.74
C ASN A 88 4.17 -0.95 -24.29
N ALA A 89 4.64 -2.05 -23.68
CA ALA A 89 4.26 -2.43 -22.33
C ALA A 89 4.70 -1.40 -21.27
N GLU A 90 5.86 -0.77 -21.46
CA GLU A 90 6.44 0.16 -20.48
C GLU A 90 5.65 1.46 -20.40
N ILE A 91 5.22 2.03 -21.52
CA ILE A 91 4.41 3.26 -21.47
C ILE A 91 3.02 3.02 -20.88
N GLN A 92 2.44 1.83 -21.10
CA GLN A 92 1.19 1.40 -20.46
C GLN A 92 1.39 1.28 -18.94
N TYR A 93 2.52 0.72 -18.51
CA TYR A 93 2.89 0.61 -17.09
C TYR A 93 3.04 1.98 -16.42
N LEU A 94 3.67 2.94 -17.10
CA LEU A 94 3.83 4.30 -16.59
C LEU A 94 2.50 5.05 -16.47
N ALA A 95 1.59 4.88 -17.43
CA ALA A 95 0.23 5.40 -17.31
C ALA A 95 -0.49 4.78 -16.11
N ALA A 96 -0.39 3.46 -15.91
CA ALA A 96 -0.99 2.75 -14.78
C ALA A 96 -0.47 3.25 -13.43
N ASN A 97 0.85 3.45 -13.32
CA ASN A 97 1.48 4.01 -12.13
C ASN A 97 0.97 5.43 -11.86
N ALA A 98 0.88 6.28 -12.88
CA ALA A 98 0.38 7.65 -12.73
C ALA A 98 -1.10 7.69 -12.30
N TYR A 99 -1.95 6.85 -12.90
CA TYR A 99 -3.35 6.69 -12.48
C TYR A 99 -3.47 6.22 -11.03
N ASN A 100 -2.67 5.25 -10.61
CA ASN A 100 -2.65 4.75 -9.23
C ASN A 100 -2.33 5.87 -8.24
N GLN A 101 -1.28 6.65 -8.50
CA GLN A 101 -0.88 7.75 -7.62
C GLN A 101 -1.94 8.86 -7.56
N LEU A 102 -2.47 9.27 -8.71
CA LEU A 102 -3.56 10.25 -8.76
C LEU A 102 -4.80 9.75 -8.02
N GLY A 103 -5.14 8.47 -8.14
CA GLY A 103 -6.23 7.83 -7.38
C GLY A 103 -5.99 7.94 -5.88
N GLY A 104 -4.80 7.54 -5.41
CA GLY A 104 -4.43 7.63 -3.99
C GLY A 104 -4.44 9.04 -3.40
N MET A 105 -4.19 10.06 -4.22
CA MET A 105 -4.23 11.48 -3.80
C MET A 105 -5.62 12.13 -3.91
N SER A 106 -6.57 11.49 -4.59
CA SER A 106 -7.88 12.07 -4.83
C SER A 106 -8.75 12.07 -3.57
N SER A 107 -9.24 13.24 -3.17
CA SER A 107 -10.20 13.40 -2.08
C SER A 107 -11.64 13.09 -2.49
N ASP A 108 -11.95 13.14 -3.78
CA ASP A 108 -13.27 12.81 -4.31
C ASP A 108 -13.37 11.32 -4.63
N THR A 109 -14.31 10.63 -3.97
CA THR A 109 -14.49 9.18 -4.09
C THR A 109 -14.79 8.73 -5.52
N ALA A 110 -15.58 9.50 -6.27
CA ALA A 110 -15.92 9.16 -7.65
C ALA A 110 -14.68 9.23 -8.56
N SER A 111 -13.91 10.32 -8.46
CA SER A 111 -12.67 10.53 -9.19
C SER A 111 -11.62 9.48 -8.80
N ARG A 112 -11.45 9.21 -7.51
CA ARG A 112 -10.58 8.14 -6.99
C ARG A 112 -10.90 6.80 -7.64
N ASN A 113 -12.17 6.39 -7.62
CA ASN A 113 -12.60 5.12 -8.18
C ASN A 113 -12.34 5.07 -9.70
N ASN A 114 -12.63 6.14 -10.43
CA ASN A 114 -12.37 6.21 -11.87
C ASN A 114 -10.87 6.11 -12.21
N LEU A 115 -10.02 6.75 -11.41
CA LEU A 115 -8.56 6.68 -11.55
C LEU A 115 -8.04 5.26 -11.25
N PHE A 116 -8.54 4.61 -10.21
CA PHE A 116 -8.17 3.21 -9.92
C PHE A 116 -8.65 2.22 -10.99
N GLN A 117 -9.84 2.42 -11.55
CA GLN A 117 -10.28 1.61 -12.70
C GLN A 117 -9.39 1.82 -13.93
N SER A 118 -8.95 3.05 -14.18
CA SER A 118 -8.00 3.37 -15.25
C SER A 118 -6.63 2.72 -15.00
N ALA A 119 -6.15 2.71 -13.75
CA ALA A 119 -4.93 2.02 -13.35
C ALA A 119 -5.04 0.50 -13.58
N ILE A 120 -6.16 -0.12 -13.18
CA ILE A 120 -6.42 -1.56 -13.42
C ILE A 120 -6.34 -1.89 -14.90
N ALA A 121 -7.04 -1.13 -15.76
CA ALA A 121 -7.04 -1.37 -17.21
C ALA A 121 -5.62 -1.28 -17.80
N ALA A 122 -4.84 -0.27 -17.41
CA ALA A 122 -3.47 -0.08 -17.89
C ALA A 122 -2.48 -1.13 -17.37
N TYR A 123 -2.60 -1.58 -16.11
CA TYR A 123 -1.80 -2.71 -15.59
C TYR A 123 -2.16 -4.02 -16.28
N LEU A 124 -3.44 -4.30 -16.49
CA LEU A 124 -3.88 -5.49 -17.24
C LEU A 124 -3.30 -5.47 -18.66
N LYS A 125 -3.29 -4.31 -19.31
CA LYS A 125 -2.66 -4.16 -20.64
C LYS A 125 -1.15 -4.37 -20.59
N THR A 126 -0.48 -3.87 -19.56
CA THR A 126 0.95 -4.11 -19.32
C THR A 126 1.24 -5.60 -19.21
N ILE A 127 0.45 -6.33 -18.41
CA ILE A 127 0.61 -7.78 -18.20
C ILE A 127 0.29 -8.57 -19.48
N GLU A 128 -0.68 -8.13 -20.28
CA GLU A 128 -0.97 -8.72 -21.60
C GLU A 128 0.24 -8.60 -22.54
N LEU A 129 0.89 -7.43 -22.57
CA LEU A 129 2.01 -7.14 -23.46
C LEU A 129 3.35 -7.69 -22.93
N ASN A 130 3.52 -7.76 -21.61
CA ASN A 130 4.66 -8.33 -20.93
C ASN A 130 4.22 -9.18 -19.72
N PRO A 131 3.96 -10.48 -19.93
CA PRO A 131 3.50 -11.38 -18.87
C PRO A 131 4.50 -11.62 -17.73
N ARG A 132 5.76 -11.19 -17.88
CA ARG A 132 6.83 -11.33 -16.87
C ARG A 132 7.09 -10.05 -16.09
N LYS A 133 6.30 -8.98 -16.29
CA LYS A 133 6.37 -7.73 -15.50
C LYS A 133 5.66 -7.94 -14.16
N ASP A 134 6.37 -8.54 -13.21
CA ASP A 134 5.89 -8.79 -11.85
C ASP A 134 5.55 -7.51 -11.10
N GLU A 135 6.27 -6.40 -11.34
CA GLU A 135 5.97 -5.12 -10.67
C GLU A 135 4.58 -4.59 -11.05
N ALA A 136 4.13 -4.85 -12.29
CA ALA A 136 2.77 -4.52 -12.71
C ALA A 136 1.72 -5.39 -12.01
N MET A 137 2.04 -6.65 -11.70
CA MET A 137 1.15 -7.54 -10.94
C MET A 137 1.07 -7.11 -9.47
N THR A 138 2.19 -6.74 -8.85
CA THR A 138 2.27 -6.22 -7.48
C THR A 138 1.52 -4.91 -7.33
N ASN A 139 1.70 -3.97 -8.26
CA ASN A 139 0.97 -2.71 -8.23
C ASN A 139 -0.52 -2.90 -8.51
N LEU A 140 -0.89 -3.82 -9.41
CA LEU A 140 -2.29 -4.18 -9.64
C LEU A 140 -2.93 -4.80 -8.38
N ALA A 141 -2.20 -5.67 -7.68
CA ALA A 141 -2.65 -6.22 -6.40
C ALA A 141 -2.90 -5.11 -5.37
N THR A 142 -2.03 -4.10 -5.33
CA THR A 142 -2.18 -2.94 -4.46
C THR A 142 -3.45 -2.13 -4.78
N VAL A 143 -3.74 -1.90 -6.07
CA VAL A 143 -4.97 -1.20 -6.47
C VAL A 143 -6.21 -2.02 -6.12
N TYR A 144 -6.20 -3.32 -6.35
CA TYR A 144 -7.30 -4.20 -5.93
C TYR A 144 -7.52 -4.19 -4.42
N TYR A 145 -6.43 -4.23 -3.64
CA TYR A 145 -6.49 -4.09 -2.19
C TYR A 145 -7.14 -2.75 -1.76
N GLN A 146 -6.75 -1.63 -2.38
CA GLN A 146 -7.33 -0.31 -2.10
C GLN A 146 -8.83 -0.23 -2.42
N LEU A 147 -9.30 -1.00 -3.41
CA LEU A 147 -10.72 -1.12 -3.74
C LEU A 147 -11.46 -2.16 -2.90
N GLY A 148 -10.78 -2.87 -1.98
CA GLY A 148 -11.36 -3.95 -1.18
C GLY A 148 -11.59 -5.25 -1.95
N GLN A 149 -11.04 -5.38 -3.17
CA GLN A 149 -11.13 -6.57 -4.01
C GLN A 149 -10.03 -7.58 -3.63
N LEU A 150 -10.19 -8.19 -2.45
CA LEU A 150 -9.12 -8.96 -1.79
C LEU A 150 -8.74 -10.26 -2.53
N ASP A 151 -9.69 -10.89 -3.23
CA ASP A 151 -9.46 -12.14 -3.98
C ASP A 151 -8.56 -11.88 -5.20
N GLU A 152 -8.86 -10.81 -5.92
CA GLU A 152 -8.08 -10.33 -7.05
C GLU A 152 -6.70 -9.82 -6.59
N ALA A 153 -6.64 -9.10 -5.46
CA ALA A 153 -5.39 -8.66 -4.88
C ALA A 153 -4.46 -9.84 -4.55
N GLN A 154 -4.98 -10.84 -3.83
CA GLN A 154 -4.22 -12.05 -3.50
C GLN A 154 -3.72 -12.75 -4.76
N LYS A 155 -4.62 -13.02 -5.71
CA LYS A 155 -4.28 -13.72 -6.95
C LYS A 155 -3.15 -13.04 -7.72
N ARG A 156 -3.17 -11.70 -7.83
CA ARG A 156 -2.14 -10.95 -8.55
C ARG A 156 -0.81 -10.93 -7.81
N ALA A 157 -0.83 -10.79 -6.48
CA ALA A 157 0.40 -10.82 -5.70
C ALA A 157 1.03 -12.23 -5.69
N GLU A 158 0.24 -13.31 -5.62
CA GLU A 158 0.74 -14.68 -5.78
C GLU A 158 1.37 -14.90 -7.16
N GLN A 159 0.77 -14.35 -8.23
CA GLN A 159 1.36 -14.39 -9.57
C GLN A 159 2.70 -13.65 -9.61
N ALA A 160 2.81 -12.48 -9.00
CA ALA A 160 4.08 -11.75 -8.90
C ALA A 160 5.16 -12.58 -8.19
N LEU A 161 4.83 -13.20 -7.05
CA LEU A 161 5.77 -14.05 -6.31
C LEU A 161 6.20 -15.32 -7.07
N THR A 162 5.42 -15.79 -8.05
CA THR A 162 5.88 -16.90 -8.92
C THR A 162 7.04 -16.49 -9.83
N ILE A 163 7.17 -15.19 -10.13
CA ILE A 163 8.24 -14.62 -10.96
C ILE A 163 9.39 -14.12 -10.08
N SER A 164 9.06 -13.40 -9.00
CA SER A 164 10.02 -12.80 -8.06
C SER A 164 9.68 -13.21 -6.61
N PRO A 165 10.13 -14.41 -6.17
CA PRO A 165 9.74 -14.97 -4.87
C PRO A 165 10.25 -14.22 -3.63
N ASN A 166 11.15 -13.24 -3.82
CA ASN A 166 11.77 -12.46 -2.74
C ASN A 166 11.41 -10.98 -2.85
N ASP A 167 10.35 -10.63 -3.60
CA ASP A 167 9.93 -9.24 -3.70
C ASP A 167 9.28 -8.75 -2.40
N VAL A 168 9.97 -7.82 -1.74
CA VAL A 168 9.60 -7.27 -0.43
C VAL A 168 8.22 -6.62 -0.47
N THR A 169 7.92 -5.86 -1.53
CA THR A 169 6.65 -5.15 -1.68
C THR A 169 5.50 -6.12 -1.85
N THR A 170 5.68 -7.19 -2.61
CA THR A 170 4.64 -8.20 -2.85
C THR A 170 4.31 -9.00 -1.60
N HIS A 171 5.32 -9.41 -0.83
CA HIS A 171 5.09 -10.02 0.48
C HIS A 171 4.33 -9.08 1.41
N TYR A 172 4.70 -7.80 1.46
CA TYR A 172 3.97 -6.81 2.26
C TYR A 172 2.49 -6.70 1.84
N VAL A 173 2.21 -6.64 0.53
CA VAL A 173 0.84 -6.58 -0.01
C VAL A 173 0.04 -7.85 0.33
N LEU A 174 0.62 -9.04 0.23
CA LEU A 174 -0.07 -10.26 0.67
C LEU A 174 -0.36 -10.26 2.17
N GLY A 175 0.60 -9.79 2.98
CA GLY A 175 0.44 -9.62 4.41
C GLY A 175 -0.75 -8.74 4.75
N THR A 176 -0.89 -7.57 4.10
CA THR A 176 -2.01 -6.66 4.32
C THR A 176 -3.34 -7.23 3.82
N VAL A 177 -3.34 -7.92 2.67
CA VAL A 177 -4.53 -8.61 2.13
C VAL A 177 -5.03 -9.68 3.10
N HIS A 178 -4.15 -10.52 3.63
CA HIS A 178 -4.50 -11.55 4.62
C HIS A 178 -4.95 -10.94 5.95
N LEU A 179 -4.30 -9.87 6.39
CA LEU A 179 -4.68 -9.17 7.61
C LEU A 179 -6.07 -8.55 7.49
N GLN A 180 -6.40 -7.95 6.34
CA GLN A 180 -7.73 -7.37 6.12
C GLN A 180 -8.83 -8.43 6.02
N ARG A 181 -8.50 -9.64 5.53
CA ARG A 181 -9.42 -10.80 5.60
C ARG A 181 -9.63 -11.32 7.02
N SER A 182 -8.74 -11.03 7.95
CA SER A 182 -8.94 -11.45 9.35
C SER A 182 -10.14 -10.70 9.94
N THR A 183 -11.02 -11.44 10.61
CA THR A 183 -12.13 -10.90 11.38
C THR A 183 -11.65 -10.39 12.76
N GLY A 184 -10.47 -9.77 12.83
CA GLY A 184 -9.88 -9.28 14.10
C GLY A 184 -9.61 -10.36 15.15
N THR A 185 -9.55 -11.62 14.73
CA THR A 185 -9.31 -12.79 15.60
C THR A 185 -8.17 -13.62 15.05
N SER A 186 -7.52 -14.37 15.94
CA SER A 186 -6.58 -15.41 15.55
C SER A 186 -7.23 -16.43 14.62
N GLY A 187 -6.47 -16.92 13.65
CA GLY A 187 -6.85 -17.97 12.71
C GLY A 187 -5.95 -18.02 11.49
N ALA A 188 -6.34 -18.84 10.51
CA ALA A 188 -5.53 -19.09 9.31
C ALA A 188 -5.14 -17.82 8.54
N ALA A 189 -6.04 -16.83 8.45
CA ALA A 189 -5.76 -15.55 7.80
C ALA A 189 -4.69 -14.74 8.56
N THR A 190 -4.75 -14.70 9.89
CA THR A 190 -3.69 -14.05 10.68
C THR A 190 -2.36 -14.79 10.62
N ASP A 191 -2.40 -16.13 10.48
CA ASP A 191 -1.18 -16.93 10.32
C ASP A 191 -0.54 -16.72 8.96
N ALA A 192 -1.35 -16.57 7.91
CA ALA A 192 -0.87 -16.18 6.60
C ALA A 192 -0.25 -14.77 6.64
N ALA A 193 -0.95 -13.79 7.23
CA ALA A 193 -0.42 -12.43 7.39
C ALA A 193 0.92 -12.41 8.16
N ALA A 194 1.04 -13.18 9.24
CA ALA A 194 2.27 -13.30 10.02
C ALA A 194 3.45 -13.75 9.14
N ARG A 195 3.26 -14.84 8.39
CA ARG A 195 4.31 -15.41 7.52
C ARG A 195 4.80 -14.40 6.49
N GLU A 196 3.88 -13.66 5.88
CA GLU A 196 4.23 -12.66 4.86
C GLU A 196 4.99 -11.48 5.48
N PHE A 197 4.56 -10.95 6.64
CA PHE A 197 5.30 -9.89 7.32
C PHE A 197 6.66 -10.35 7.85
N GLU A 198 6.77 -11.59 8.33
CA GLU A 198 8.05 -12.20 8.73
C GLU A 198 8.99 -12.36 7.51
N ALA A 199 8.46 -12.71 6.34
CA ALA A 199 9.24 -12.73 5.09
C ALA A 199 9.77 -11.32 4.74
N VAL A 200 8.94 -10.29 4.86
CA VAL A 200 9.37 -8.89 4.68
C VAL A 200 10.50 -8.54 5.65
N ILE A 201 10.34 -8.81 6.94
CA ILE A 201 11.37 -8.52 7.96
C ILE A 201 12.67 -9.28 7.69
N LYS A 202 12.59 -10.52 7.19
CA LYS A 202 13.76 -11.31 6.83
C LYS A 202 14.50 -10.72 5.62
N LEU A 203 13.77 -10.23 4.62
CA LEU A 203 14.33 -9.67 3.39
C LEU A 203 14.82 -8.23 3.58
N ASP A 204 14.06 -7.42 4.32
CA ASP A 204 14.39 -6.05 4.69
C ASP A 204 14.05 -5.80 6.19
N PRO A 205 15.03 -5.99 7.09
CA PRO A 205 14.86 -5.75 8.53
C PRO A 205 14.59 -4.29 8.90
N ARG A 206 14.73 -3.35 7.97
CA ARG A 206 14.50 -1.92 8.17
C ARG A 206 13.15 -1.45 7.63
N PHE A 207 12.25 -2.37 7.28
CA PHE A 207 10.91 -2.07 6.78
C PHE A 207 9.90 -1.87 7.93
N PRO A 208 9.63 -0.63 8.39
CA PRO A 208 8.83 -0.39 9.61
C PRO A 208 7.41 -0.95 9.53
N ALA A 209 6.77 -0.85 8.36
CA ALA A 209 5.37 -1.23 8.18
C ALA A 209 5.13 -2.73 8.36
N ALA A 210 6.14 -3.59 8.17
CA ALA A 210 6.02 -5.02 8.43
C ALA A 210 5.97 -5.32 9.93
N TYR A 211 6.76 -4.61 10.75
CA TYR A 211 6.67 -4.71 12.21
C TYR A 211 5.32 -4.19 12.72
N ILE A 212 4.79 -3.10 12.13
CA ILE A 212 3.45 -2.59 12.48
C ILE A 212 2.36 -3.60 12.09
N GLY A 213 2.45 -4.22 10.91
CA GLY A 213 1.57 -5.30 10.48
C GLY A 213 1.62 -6.49 11.43
N LEU A 214 2.82 -6.94 11.80
CA LEU A 214 3.03 -8.06 12.71
C LEU A 214 2.55 -7.76 14.13
N SER A 215 2.69 -6.51 14.62
CA SER A 215 2.08 -6.07 15.87
C SER A 215 0.56 -6.27 15.85
N THR A 216 -0.09 -5.88 14.76
CA THR A 216 -1.55 -6.02 14.59
C THR A 216 -1.96 -7.49 14.58
N VAL A 217 -1.18 -8.35 13.93
CA VAL A 217 -1.35 -9.81 13.99
C VAL A 217 -1.30 -10.31 15.44
N TYR A 218 -0.31 -9.89 16.22
CA TYR A 218 -0.18 -10.31 17.62
C TYR A 218 -1.30 -9.76 18.51
N LEU A 219 -1.81 -8.55 18.25
CA LEU A 219 -3.03 -8.04 18.90
C LEU A 219 -4.24 -8.95 18.67
N PHE A 220 -4.45 -9.42 17.44
CA PHE A 220 -5.54 -10.36 17.10
C PHE A 220 -5.35 -11.74 17.74
N ARG A 221 -4.09 -12.14 17.98
CA ARG A 221 -3.72 -13.35 18.73
C ARG A 221 -3.78 -13.17 20.25
N ASN A 222 -4.16 -11.98 20.74
CA ASN A 222 -4.18 -11.65 22.15
C ASN A 222 -2.79 -11.74 22.83
N ASP A 223 -1.72 -11.63 22.05
CA ASP A 223 -0.33 -11.66 22.51
C ASP A 223 0.19 -10.22 22.66
N ALA A 224 -0.01 -9.67 23.85
CA ALA A 224 0.33 -8.28 24.15
C ALA A 224 1.84 -8.00 24.10
N ALA A 225 2.67 -8.97 24.49
CA ALA A 225 4.12 -8.80 24.60
C ALA A 225 4.76 -8.71 23.21
N ASN A 226 4.40 -9.62 22.32
CA ASN A 226 4.90 -9.58 20.94
C ASN A 226 4.30 -8.42 20.15
N ALA A 227 3.03 -8.05 20.40
CA ALA A 227 2.44 -6.85 19.82
C ALA A 227 3.25 -5.60 20.17
N LEU A 228 3.52 -5.40 21.47
CA LEU A 228 4.24 -4.22 21.95
C LEU A 228 5.66 -4.15 21.39
N THR A 229 6.39 -5.27 21.41
CA THR A 229 7.76 -5.36 20.90
C THR A 229 7.83 -4.95 19.43
N ASN A 230 6.93 -5.49 18.60
CA ASN A 230 6.90 -5.19 17.17
C ASN A 230 6.44 -3.76 16.89
N ALA A 231 5.42 -3.26 17.60
CA ALA A 231 4.97 -1.88 17.43
C ALA A 231 6.07 -0.87 17.78
N GLN A 232 6.80 -1.11 18.88
CA GLN A 232 7.93 -0.29 19.28
C GLN A 232 9.01 -0.30 18.22
N LYS A 233 9.36 -1.47 17.67
CA LYS A 233 10.39 -1.56 16.62
C LYS A 233 9.98 -0.83 15.35
N GLY A 234 8.73 -0.98 14.92
CA GLY A 234 8.19 -0.26 13.76
C GLY A 234 8.25 1.26 13.92
N VAL A 235 7.82 1.77 15.08
CA VAL A 235 7.86 3.21 15.39
C VAL A 235 9.29 3.74 15.56
N GLU A 236 10.20 2.94 16.14
CA GLU A 236 11.63 3.27 16.26
C GLU A 236 12.26 3.50 14.88
N LEU A 237 12.01 2.58 13.93
CA LEU A 237 12.54 2.67 12.57
C LEU A 237 12.04 3.91 11.80
N LEU A 238 10.90 4.48 12.19
CA LEU A 238 10.35 5.72 11.61
C LEU A 238 11.06 6.99 12.12
N SER A 239 12.04 6.88 13.03
CA SER A 239 12.92 7.99 13.47
C SER A 239 12.19 9.28 13.88
N GLY A 240 11.00 9.17 14.49
CA GLY A 240 10.19 10.31 14.92
C GLY A 240 9.08 10.73 13.93
N ASN A 241 9.14 10.27 12.68
CA ASN A 241 8.14 10.53 11.63
C ASN A 241 7.00 9.50 11.63
N ALA A 242 6.72 8.87 12.77
CA ALA A 242 5.64 7.91 12.90
C ALA A 242 4.29 8.61 12.64
N ASP A 243 3.55 8.07 11.69
CA ASP A 243 2.22 8.54 11.34
C ASP A 243 1.18 8.12 12.39
N ALA A 244 -0.04 8.63 12.25
CA ALA A 244 -1.12 8.35 13.18
C ALA A 244 -1.46 6.85 13.27
N PHE A 245 -1.30 6.09 12.18
CA PHE A 245 -1.61 4.66 12.14
C PHE A 245 -0.55 3.80 12.84
N SER A 246 0.73 4.12 12.65
CA SER A 246 1.82 3.44 13.36
C SER A 246 1.76 3.72 14.86
N LEU A 247 1.45 4.96 15.24
CA LEU A 247 1.22 5.32 16.64
C LEU A 247 -0.05 4.66 17.20
N TRP A 248 -1.09 4.47 16.38
CA TRP A 248 -2.30 3.77 16.77
C TRP A 248 -2.01 2.30 17.12
N ALA A 249 -1.27 1.58 16.27
CA ALA A 249 -0.85 0.22 16.56
C ALA A 249 -0.04 0.13 17.87
N LEU A 250 0.89 1.08 18.08
CA LEU A 250 1.65 1.18 19.33
C LEU A 250 0.77 1.45 20.55
N ALA A 251 -0.18 2.38 20.46
CA ALA A 251 -1.10 2.68 21.55
C ALA A 251 -1.97 1.48 21.92
N GLN A 252 -2.50 0.77 20.92
CA GLN A 252 -3.27 -0.46 21.14
C GLN A 252 -2.42 -1.53 21.85
N ALA A 253 -1.17 -1.73 21.41
CA ALA A 253 -0.26 -2.68 22.03
C ALA A 253 0.12 -2.30 23.47
N GLN A 254 0.39 -1.01 23.74
CA GLN A 254 0.67 -0.49 25.08
C GLN A 254 -0.51 -0.72 26.03
N CYS A 255 -1.72 -0.34 25.62
CA CYS A 255 -2.92 -0.56 26.42
C CYS A 255 -3.19 -2.05 26.65
N LYS A 256 -2.98 -2.89 25.63
CA LYS A 256 -3.15 -4.35 25.76
C LYS A 256 -2.13 -4.99 26.69
N ALA A 257 -0.93 -4.44 26.76
CA ALA A 257 0.15 -4.86 27.66
C ALA A 257 0.07 -4.24 29.06
N ALA A 258 -1.03 -3.55 29.40
CA ALA A 258 -1.22 -2.81 30.65
C ALA A 258 -0.18 -1.69 30.89
N ASP A 259 0.47 -1.20 29.83
CA ASP A 259 1.34 -0.03 29.85
C ASP A 259 0.52 1.26 29.61
N VAL A 260 -0.38 1.53 30.55
CA VAL A 260 -1.41 2.58 30.44
C VAL A 260 -0.77 3.97 30.32
N ALA A 261 0.33 4.21 31.03
CA ALA A 261 1.02 5.49 31.03
C ALA A 261 1.60 5.82 29.65
N ASN A 262 2.19 4.85 28.96
CA ASN A 262 2.65 5.05 27.59
C ASN A 262 1.49 5.10 26.59
N GLY A 263 0.49 4.20 26.74
CA GLY A 263 -0.69 4.18 25.88
C GLY A 263 -1.41 5.52 25.84
N SER A 264 -1.69 6.11 27.01
CA SER A 264 -2.36 7.42 27.12
C SER A 264 -1.54 8.56 26.49
N ARG A 265 -0.21 8.55 26.65
CA ARG A 265 0.68 9.52 26.01
C ARG A 265 0.66 9.40 24.48
N THR A 266 0.73 8.18 23.96
CA THR A 266 0.68 7.91 22.52
C THR A 266 -0.67 8.34 21.93
N LEU A 267 -1.79 8.04 22.58
CA LEU A 267 -3.13 8.44 22.14
C LEU A 267 -3.28 9.97 22.12
N THR A 268 -2.76 10.65 23.14
CA THR A 268 -2.76 12.12 23.20
C THR A 268 -1.96 12.71 22.03
N ARG A 269 -0.81 12.12 21.70
CA ARG A 269 -0.03 12.51 20.52
C ARG A 269 -0.84 12.38 19.24
N ILE A 270 -1.53 11.26 19.03
CA ILE A 270 -2.38 11.05 17.84
C ILE A 270 -3.46 12.14 17.74
N LEU A 271 -4.14 12.45 18.84
CA LEU A 271 -5.20 13.47 18.85
C LEU A 271 -4.69 14.90 18.59
N SER A 272 -3.40 15.17 18.81
CA SER A 272 -2.77 16.44 18.45
C SER A 272 -2.37 16.56 16.98
N MET A 273 -2.39 15.44 16.23
CA MET A 273 -2.04 15.42 14.81
C MET A 273 -3.23 15.87 13.95
N ASN A 274 -2.94 16.46 12.79
CA ASN A 274 -3.96 16.79 11.79
C ASN A 274 -4.44 15.53 11.07
N VAL A 275 -5.36 14.77 11.70
CA VAL A 275 -5.99 13.58 11.11
C VAL A 275 -7.41 13.95 10.66
N PRO A 276 -7.71 14.02 9.34
CA PRO A 276 -9.01 14.45 8.84
C PRO A 276 -10.16 13.51 9.20
N ASP A 277 -9.89 12.20 9.33
CA ASP A 277 -10.89 11.18 9.58
C ASP A 277 -11.49 11.31 11.00
N ALA A 278 -12.74 11.76 11.06
CA ALA A 278 -13.50 11.91 12.30
C ALA A 278 -13.83 10.56 12.97
N ARG A 279 -14.01 9.49 12.20
CA ARG A 279 -14.30 8.14 12.75
C ARG A 279 -13.07 7.60 13.45
N PHE A 280 -11.91 7.70 12.80
CA PHE A 280 -10.64 7.32 13.41
C PHE A 280 -10.39 8.10 14.72
N ARG A 281 -10.58 9.42 14.71
CA ARG A 281 -10.44 10.23 15.94
C ARG A 281 -11.37 9.78 17.06
N ALA A 282 -12.62 9.41 16.75
CA ALA A 282 -13.57 8.90 17.75
C ALA A 282 -13.11 7.57 18.36
N GLU A 283 -12.56 6.65 17.56
CA GLU A 283 -11.98 5.39 18.07
C GLU A 283 -10.75 5.64 18.96
N VAL A 284 -9.91 6.62 18.61
CA VAL A 284 -8.77 7.03 19.44
C VAL A 284 -9.23 7.54 20.80
N GLN A 285 -10.24 8.41 20.85
CA GLN A 285 -10.83 8.90 22.10
C GLN A 285 -11.46 7.77 22.93
N LYS A 286 -12.18 6.86 22.28
CA LYS A 286 -12.78 5.70 22.94
C LYS A 286 -11.71 4.82 23.59
N LEU A 287 -10.63 4.51 22.89
CA LEU A 287 -9.53 3.74 23.46
C LEU A 287 -8.87 4.49 24.64
N GLN A 288 -8.72 5.81 24.54
CA GLN A 288 -8.16 6.64 25.62
C GLN A 288 -8.93 6.52 26.94
N THR A 289 -10.25 6.33 26.88
CA THR A 289 -11.09 6.17 28.09
C THR A 289 -11.13 4.72 28.63
N THR A 290 -10.81 3.74 27.79
CA THR A 290 -10.92 2.30 28.12
C THR A 290 -9.57 1.66 28.42
N CYS A 291 -8.47 2.27 28.01
CA CYS A 291 -7.10 1.90 28.38
C CYS A 291 -6.91 2.09 29.90
N LYS A 292 -6.90 0.99 30.65
CA LYS A 292 -6.81 0.94 32.11
C LYS A 292 -5.94 -0.22 32.57
#